data_AF-A0A7X2MWZ8-F1
#
_entry.id   AF-A0A7X2MWZ8-F1
#
_cell.length_a   1.000
_cell.length_b   1.000
_cell.length_c   1.000
_cell.angle_alpha   90.00
_cell.angle_beta   90.00
_cell.angle_gamma   90.00
#
_symmetry.space_group_name_H-M   'P 1'
#
loop_
_entity.id
_entity.type
_entity.pdbx_description
1 polymer ?
#
loop_
_entity_poly.entity_id
_entity_poly.type
_entity_poly.pdbx_seq_one_letter_code
_entity_poly.pdbx_strand_id
1 'polypeptide(L)'
;MYKFVYEDKEYELNEENFRYLLQDDEKEINNISLDTICNILNDSDCVKFEREFYSEKCDLCGYSDEVHKKSYPFLEYHFFLFTKNGEIVTSSISKDYEMNSYGRLEKLGKVDNSFLVSIIMCVNCCKFDIEIEQCEM
;
A
#
# COMPACT_ATOMS: atom_id res chain seq x y z
N MET A 1 -12.63 2.84 4.36
CA MET A 1 -12.89 1.90 3.24
C MET A 1 -12.49 2.53 1.92
N TYR A 2 -11.85 1.77 1.04
CA TYR A 2 -11.56 2.13 -0.35
C TYR A 2 -12.09 1.03 -1.30
N LYS A 3 -12.48 1.39 -2.53
CA LYS A 3 -13.00 0.45 -3.53
C LYS A 3 -12.29 0.65 -4.87
N PHE A 4 -12.06 -0.44 -5.58
CA PHE A 4 -11.50 -0.39 -6.93
C PHE A 4 -12.02 -1.54 -7.79
N VAL A 5 -11.90 -1.38 -9.11
CA VAL A 5 -12.28 -2.39 -10.09
C VAL A 5 -11.02 -2.89 -10.79
N TYR A 6 -10.89 -4.22 -10.89
CA TYR A 6 -9.83 -4.88 -11.63
C TYR A 6 -10.43 -6.04 -12.43
N GLU A 7 -10.20 -6.08 -13.76
CA GLU A 7 -10.76 -7.09 -14.68
C GLU A 7 -12.26 -7.37 -14.43
N ASP A 8 -13.08 -6.31 -14.39
CA ASP A 8 -14.54 -6.35 -14.18
C ASP A 8 -15.02 -6.89 -12.82
N LYS A 9 -14.10 -7.12 -11.86
CA LYS A 9 -14.43 -7.47 -10.48
C LYS A 9 -14.19 -6.28 -9.55
N GLU A 10 -15.16 -6.04 -8.66
CA GLU A 10 -15.03 -5.05 -7.57
C GLU A 10 -14.26 -5.67 -6.40
N TYR A 11 -13.32 -4.90 -5.87
CA TYR A 11 -12.53 -5.20 -4.69
C TYR A 11 -12.67 -4.07 -3.68
N GLU A 12 -12.54 -4.41 -2.40
CA GLU A 12 -12.66 -3.47 -1.29
C GLU A 12 -11.44 -3.55 -0.39
N LEU A 13 -11.07 -2.43 0.24
CA LEU A 13 -10.14 -2.38 1.38
C LEU A 13 -10.96 -1.92 2.59
N ASN A 14 -11.26 -2.83 3.51
CA ASN A 14 -12.05 -2.59 4.72
C ASN A 14 -11.59 -3.50 5.87
N GLU A 15 -12.11 -3.26 7.08
CA GLU A 15 -11.75 -4.03 8.29
C GLU A 15 -12.10 -5.52 8.19
N GLU A 16 -13.11 -5.91 7.40
CA GLU A 16 -13.52 -7.31 7.27
C GLU A 16 -12.51 -8.14 6.48
N ASN A 17 -11.80 -7.52 5.53
CA ASN A 17 -10.82 -8.21 4.69
C ASN A 17 -9.37 -7.79 4.92
N PHE A 18 -9.14 -6.77 5.75
CA PHE A 18 -7.85 -6.40 6.28
C PHE A 18 -7.30 -7.49 7.19
N ARG A 19 -5.99 -7.71 7.12
CA ARG A 19 -5.28 -8.71 7.91
C ARG A 19 -4.33 -8.07 8.90
N TYR A 20 -3.33 -7.35 8.39
CA TYR A 20 -2.36 -6.63 9.21
C TYR A 20 -1.76 -5.45 8.44
N LEU A 21 -1.24 -4.49 9.22
CA LEU A 21 -0.33 -3.45 8.77
C LEU A 21 1.00 -3.69 9.48
N LEU A 22 2.06 -3.86 8.68
CA LEU A 22 3.43 -4.06 9.17
C LEU A 22 4.25 -2.82 8.83
N GLN A 23 4.99 -2.30 9.81
CA GLN A 23 5.98 -1.24 9.61
C GLN A 23 7.38 -1.81 9.86
N ASP A 24 8.38 -1.24 9.20
CA ASP A 24 9.79 -1.45 9.52
C ASP A 24 10.10 -1.05 10.97
N ASP A 25 10.93 -1.85 11.66
CA ASP A 25 11.25 -1.70 13.09
C ASP A 25 12.15 -0.49 13.39
N GLU A 26 12.87 0.06 12.40
CA GLU A 26 13.84 1.14 12.63
C GLU A 26 13.21 2.52 12.77
N LYS A 27 12.19 2.82 11.94
CA LYS A 27 11.45 4.08 11.98
C LYS A 27 9.99 3.84 11.66
N GLU A 28 9.14 4.34 12.54
CA GLU A 28 7.69 4.20 12.41
C GLU A 28 7.03 5.51 11.99
N ILE A 29 5.89 5.38 11.31
CA ILE A 29 4.93 6.47 11.10
C ILE A 29 3.94 6.45 12.26
N ASN A 30 3.82 7.59 12.94
CA ASN A 30 2.89 7.74 14.06
C ASN A 30 1.44 7.68 13.55
N ASN A 31 0.58 6.99 14.30
CA ASN A 31 -0.88 6.94 14.06
C ASN A 31 -1.30 6.48 12.65
N ILE A 32 -0.46 5.71 11.97
CA ILE A 32 -0.84 5.10 10.69
C ILE A 32 -1.80 3.93 10.93
N SER A 33 -2.84 3.85 10.11
CA SER A 33 -3.91 2.86 10.23
C SER A 33 -4.50 2.54 8.87
N LEU A 34 -5.35 1.50 8.80
CA LEU A 34 -6.12 1.20 7.59
C LEU A 34 -6.94 2.41 7.12
N ASP A 35 -7.59 3.12 8.06
CA ASP A 35 -8.38 4.30 7.74
C ASP A 35 -7.52 5.42 7.14
N THR A 36 -6.32 5.64 7.69
CA THR A 36 -5.34 6.60 7.14
C THR A 36 -5.01 6.27 5.68
N ILE A 37 -4.70 5.00 5.38
CA ILE A 37 -4.38 4.56 4.02
C ILE A 37 -5.60 4.70 3.10
N CYS A 38 -6.78 4.25 3.52
CA CYS A 38 -8.01 4.37 2.73
C CYS A 38 -8.33 5.82 2.38
N ASN A 39 -8.15 6.76 3.31
CA ASN A 39 -8.40 8.18 3.05
C ASN A 39 -7.45 8.73 1.97
N ILE A 40 -6.16 8.39 2.04
CA ILE A 40 -5.17 8.80 1.03
C ILE A 40 -5.52 8.24 -0.35
N LEU A 41 -5.97 6.99 -0.43
CA LEU A 41 -6.39 6.37 -1.69
C LEU A 41 -7.66 7.03 -2.26
N ASN A 42 -8.65 7.33 -1.42
CA ASN A 42 -9.89 7.98 -1.84
C ASN A 42 -9.68 9.42 -2.36
N ASP A 43 -8.65 10.10 -1.85
CA ASP A 43 -8.30 11.47 -2.28
C ASP A 43 -7.44 11.51 -3.56
N SER A 44 -6.98 10.34 -4.04
CA SER A 44 -6.18 10.20 -5.26
C SER A 44 -7.04 9.87 -6.49
N ASP A 45 -6.73 10.51 -7.61
CA ASP A 45 -7.36 10.20 -8.90
C ASP A 45 -6.58 9.09 -9.67
N CYS A 46 -5.45 8.62 -9.15
CA CYS A 46 -4.45 7.82 -9.87
C CYS A 46 -4.06 6.52 -9.13
N VAL A 47 -5.03 5.78 -8.61
CA VAL A 47 -4.81 4.46 -7.99
C VAL A 47 -5.08 3.36 -9.02
N LYS A 48 -4.06 2.53 -9.29
CA LYS A 48 -4.15 1.43 -10.26
C LYS A 48 -3.44 0.20 -9.70
N PHE A 49 -4.23 -0.74 -9.21
CA PHE A 49 -3.69 -2.03 -8.79
C PHE A 49 -3.21 -2.82 -10.01
N GLU A 50 -2.03 -3.40 -9.89
CA GLU A 50 -1.42 -4.26 -10.90
C GLU A 50 -1.40 -5.69 -10.40
N ARG A 51 -1.36 -6.65 -11.33
CA ARG A 51 -1.27 -8.07 -10.95
C ARG A 51 0.19 -8.47 -10.84
N GLU A 52 0.55 -8.99 -9.67
CA GLU A 52 1.86 -9.55 -9.40
C GLU A 52 1.82 -11.04 -9.08
N PHE A 53 2.95 -11.72 -9.29
CA PHE A 53 3.04 -13.18 -9.17
C PHE A 53 4.08 -13.61 -8.13
N TYR A 54 3.59 -14.15 -7.02
CA TYR A 54 4.41 -14.60 -5.90
C TYR A 54 4.75 -16.10 -6.02
N SER A 55 5.94 -16.50 -5.58
CA SER A 55 6.27 -17.93 -5.46
C SER A 55 5.50 -18.61 -4.33
N GLU A 56 5.13 -17.85 -3.31
CA GLU A 56 4.38 -18.32 -2.16
C GLU A 56 2.87 -18.16 -2.38
N LYS A 57 2.13 -19.14 -1.87
CA LYS A 57 0.66 -19.11 -1.90
C LYS A 57 0.14 -18.25 -0.77
N CYS A 58 -1.05 -17.69 -0.94
CA CYS A 58 -1.78 -17.08 0.18
C CYS A 58 -1.90 -18.11 1.32
N ASP A 59 -1.39 -17.75 2.48
CA ASP A 59 -1.35 -18.56 3.68
C ASP A 59 -2.74 -18.80 4.29
N LEU A 60 -3.71 -17.92 4.03
CA LEU A 60 -5.09 -18.05 4.49
C LEU A 60 -5.92 -19.05 3.67
N CYS A 61 -5.99 -18.89 2.35
CA CYS A 61 -6.82 -19.75 1.50
C CYS A 61 -6.04 -20.89 0.84
N GLY A 62 -4.71 -20.84 0.90
CA GLY A 62 -3.82 -21.88 0.40
C GLY A 62 -3.90 -22.14 -1.11
N TYR A 63 -4.68 -21.34 -1.86
CA TYR A 63 -5.09 -21.63 -3.25
C TYR A 63 -5.46 -23.12 -3.44
N SER A 64 -6.25 -23.68 -2.51
CA SER A 64 -6.47 -25.13 -2.35
C SER A 64 -6.95 -25.86 -3.60
N ASP A 65 -7.60 -25.14 -4.51
CA ASP A 65 -8.18 -25.71 -5.73
C ASP A 65 -7.17 -25.77 -6.90
N GLU A 66 -5.96 -25.23 -6.71
CA GLU A 66 -4.93 -25.08 -7.74
C GLU A 66 -3.61 -25.77 -7.34
N VAL A 67 -3.66 -27.09 -7.20
CA VAL A 67 -2.47 -27.90 -6.89
C VAL A 67 -1.47 -27.78 -8.07
N HIS A 68 -0.24 -27.33 -7.79
CA HIS A 68 0.92 -27.23 -8.69
C HIS A 68 1.13 -25.94 -9.51
N LYS A 69 0.70 -24.77 -9.03
CA LYS A 69 1.17 -23.50 -9.63
C LYS A 69 2.60 -23.15 -9.21
N LYS A 70 3.39 -22.66 -10.17
CA LYS A 70 4.74 -22.11 -9.95
C LYS A 70 4.72 -20.71 -9.36
N SER A 71 3.61 -20.00 -9.52
CA SER A 71 3.37 -18.68 -8.95
C SER A 71 1.88 -18.45 -8.72
N TYR A 72 1.57 -17.59 -7.75
CA TYR A 72 0.23 -17.27 -7.30
C TYR A 72 -0.03 -15.78 -7.53
N PRO A 73 -1.18 -15.42 -8.13
CA PRO A 73 -1.49 -14.03 -8.46
C PRO A 73 -1.94 -13.23 -7.23
N PHE A 74 -1.46 -12.00 -7.11
CA PHE A 74 -1.90 -10.99 -6.16
C PHE A 74 -2.19 -9.68 -6.90
N LEU A 75 -2.94 -8.79 -6.27
CA LEU A 75 -3.10 -7.41 -6.72
C LEU A 75 -2.30 -6.51 -5.82
N GLU A 76 -1.48 -5.65 -6.42
CA GLU A 76 -0.59 -4.76 -5.71
C GLU A 76 -0.73 -3.33 -6.13
N TYR A 77 -0.54 -2.45 -5.16
CA TYR A 77 -0.37 -1.05 -5.40
C TYR A 77 0.67 -0.48 -4.44
N HIS A 78 1.58 0.30 -4.99
CA HIS A 78 2.64 0.94 -4.24
C HIS A 78 2.57 2.45 -4.36
N PHE A 79 2.84 3.14 -3.26
CA PHE A 79 3.01 4.58 -3.26
C PHE A 79 3.93 4.99 -2.12
N PHE A 80 4.45 6.22 -2.18
CA PHE A 80 5.31 6.74 -1.12
C PHE A 80 4.52 7.60 -0.16
N LEU A 81 4.81 7.47 1.13
CA LEU A 81 4.49 8.44 2.16
C LEU A 81 5.73 9.27 2.47
N PHE A 82 5.55 10.58 2.62
CA PHE A 82 6.60 11.48 3.03
C PHE A 82 6.25 12.07 4.38
N THR A 83 7.18 11.99 5.33
CA THR A 83 6.91 12.35 6.72
C THR A 83 7.82 13.45 7.22
N LYS A 84 7.40 14.09 8.31
CA LYS A 84 8.22 14.98 9.12
C LYS A 84 8.09 14.57 10.58
N ASN A 85 9.20 14.23 11.23
CA ASN A 85 9.21 13.79 12.64
C ASN A 85 8.20 12.65 12.93
N GLY A 86 8.06 11.69 12.01
CA GLY A 86 7.13 10.56 12.14
C GLY A 86 5.68 10.84 11.74
N GLU A 87 5.32 12.09 11.40
CA GLU A 87 3.97 12.45 10.96
C GLU A 87 3.88 12.54 9.43
N ILE A 88 2.77 12.05 8.85
CA ILE A 88 2.53 12.12 7.40
C ILE A 88 2.35 13.57 6.96
N VAL A 89 3.12 14.00 5.95
CA VAL A 89 3.04 15.33 5.34
C VAL A 89 2.27 15.28 4.03
N THR A 90 2.62 14.35 3.14
CA THR A 90 1.98 14.14 1.83
C THR A 90 2.34 12.74 1.31
N SER A 91 1.76 12.34 0.18
CA SER A 91 2.06 11.07 -0.50
C SER A 91 2.38 11.29 -1.96
N SER A 92 3.04 10.33 -2.61
CA SER A 92 3.35 10.43 -4.05
C SER A 92 2.12 10.42 -4.96
N ILE A 93 0.94 10.14 -4.39
CA ILE A 93 -0.33 10.03 -5.10
C ILE A 93 -1.30 11.16 -4.72
N SER A 94 -0.86 12.08 -3.84
CA SER A 94 -1.64 13.24 -3.44
C SER A 94 -1.57 14.33 -4.52
N LYS A 95 -2.68 15.05 -4.73
CA LYS A 95 -2.78 16.12 -5.73
C LYS A 95 -1.77 17.26 -5.51
N ASP A 96 -1.43 17.54 -4.25
CA ASP A 96 -0.44 18.56 -3.89
C ASP A 96 1.01 18.12 -4.16
N TYR A 97 1.24 16.82 -4.39
CA TYR A 97 2.55 16.28 -4.75
C TYR A 97 2.85 16.34 -6.26
N GLU A 98 1.85 16.47 -7.15
CA GLU A 98 2.06 16.44 -8.61
C GLU A 98 3.12 17.44 -9.12
N MET A 99 3.29 18.58 -8.42
CA MET A 99 4.28 19.62 -8.74
C MET A 99 5.51 19.61 -7.81
N ASN A 100 5.63 18.61 -6.93
CA ASN A 100 6.71 18.47 -5.97
C ASN A 100 7.54 17.21 -6.26
N SER A 101 8.68 17.12 -5.59
CA SER A 101 9.49 15.91 -5.51
C SER A 101 10.00 15.77 -4.09
N TYR A 102 10.29 14.54 -3.65
CA TYR A 102 10.88 14.30 -2.34
C TYR A 102 12.08 15.23 -2.07
N GLY A 103 13.08 15.21 -2.96
CA GLY A 103 14.29 16.03 -2.79
C GLY A 103 14.03 17.54 -2.77
N ARG A 104 12.91 18.03 -3.36
CA ARG A 104 12.50 19.44 -3.21
C ARG A 104 11.91 19.68 -1.82
N LEU A 105 11.04 18.80 -1.34
CA LEU A 105 10.41 18.92 -0.02
C LEU A 105 11.46 18.83 1.10
N GLU A 106 12.41 17.90 0.97
CA GLU A 106 13.50 17.69 1.91
C GLU A 106 14.42 18.92 1.97
N LYS A 107 14.85 19.48 0.84
CA LYS A 107 15.65 20.72 0.78
C LYS A 107 14.94 21.92 1.42
N LEU A 108 13.60 21.94 1.39
CA LEU A 108 12.78 22.95 2.05
C LEU A 108 12.54 22.65 3.54
N GLY A 109 13.04 21.53 4.06
CA GLY A 109 12.85 21.08 5.44
C GLY A 109 11.43 20.61 5.75
N LYS A 110 10.60 20.36 4.73
CA LYS A 110 9.20 19.97 4.89
C LYS A 110 9.02 18.50 5.24
N VAL A 111 9.96 17.67 4.83
CA VAL A 111 10.00 16.22 5.11
C VAL A 111 11.42 15.86 5.55
N ASP A 112 11.55 14.74 6.25
CA ASP A 112 12.84 14.17 6.68
C ASP A 112 12.93 12.65 6.49
N ASN A 113 11.86 12.03 5.98
CA ASN A 113 11.85 10.61 5.71
C ASN A 113 10.82 10.27 4.63
N SER A 114 10.99 9.09 4.03
CA SER A 114 10.07 8.51 3.06
C SER A 114 9.88 7.03 3.31
N PHE A 115 8.66 6.56 3.05
CA PHE A 115 8.27 5.17 3.24
C PHE A 115 7.58 4.67 1.98
N LEU A 116 7.89 3.45 1.57
CA LEU A 116 7.17 2.72 0.55
C LEU A 116 6.01 1.99 1.21
N VAL A 117 4.78 2.32 0.81
CA VAL A 117 3.57 1.59 1.22
C VAL A 117 3.22 0.62 0.11
N SER A 118 3.13 -0.66 0.46
CA SER A 118 2.70 -1.77 -0.41
C SER A 118 1.38 -2.32 0.09
N ILE A 119 0.35 -2.31 -0.76
CA ILE A 119 -0.95 -2.92 -0.48
C ILE A 119 -1.02 -4.21 -1.29
N ILE A 120 -1.07 -5.36 -0.62
CA ILE A 120 -0.96 -6.67 -1.27
C ILE A 120 -2.24 -7.46 -1.03
N MET A 121 -3.00 -7.75 -2.08
CA MET A 121 -4.30 -8.42 -2.00
C MET A 121 -4.32 -9.76 -2.72
N CYS A 122 -4.78 -10.80 -2.02
CA CYS A 122 -5.03 -12.11 -2.62
C CYS A 122 -6.26 -12.05 -3.54
N VAL A 123 -6.11 -12.38 -4.82
CA VAL A 123 -7.23 -12.33 -5.78
C VAL A 123 -8.32 -13.36 -5.51
N ASN A 124 -7.98 -14.44 -4.80
CA ASN A 124 -8.87 -15.55 -4.52
C ASN A 124 -9.77 -15.31 -3.31
N CYS A 125 -9.21 -14.93 -2.15
CA CYS A 125 -9.98 -14.71 -0.92
C CYS A 125 -10.20 -13.23 -0.58
N CYS A 126 -9.67 -12.31 -1.38
CA CYS A 126 -9.78 -10.86 -1.22
C CYS A 126 -9.22 -10.31 0.10
N LYS A 127 -8.46 -11.12 0.85
CA LYS A 127 -7.73 -10.66 2.04
C LYS A 127 -6.49 -9.90 1.62
N PHE A 128 -6.14 -8.86 2.36
CA PHE A 128 -5.01 -8.01 2.01
C PHE A 128 -4.19 -7.59 3.24
N ASP A 129 -2.93 -7.32 2.95
CA ASP A 129 -1.89 -6.89 3.87
C ASP A 129 -1.41 -5.49 3.45
N ILE A 130 -0.98 -4.69 4.42
CA ILE A 130 -0.30 -3.41 4.17
C ILE A 130 1.11 -3.52 4.75
N GLU A 131 2.12 -3.31 3.93
CA GLU A 131 3.52 -3.32 4.33
C GLU A 131 4.12 -1.93 4.10
N ILE A 132 4.85 -1.42 5.10
CA ILE A 132 5.42 -0.09 5.09
C ILE A 132 6.91 -0.20 5.39
N GLU A 133 7.71 0.02 4.36
CA GLU A 133 9.17 -0.08 4.42
C GLU A 133 9.77 1.32 4.40
N GLN A 134 10.73 1.59 5.29
CA GLN A 134 11.48 2.84 5.20
C GLN A 134 12.38 2.79 3.97
N CYS A 135 12.38 3.85 3.15
CA CYS A 135 13.37 3.95 2.09
C CYS A 135 14.72 4.34 2.68
N GLU A 136 15.75 3.52 2.48
CA GLU A 136 17.13 3.90 2.75
C GLU A 136 17.52 5.08 1.84
N MET A 137 18.17 6.10 2.43
CA MET A 137 18.67 7.28 1.73
C MET A 137 20.20 7.30 1.69
#